data_AF-A0A1I8B9B5-F1
#
_entry.id   AF-A0A1I8B9B5-F1
#
_cell.length_a   1.000
_cell.length_b   1.000
_cell.length_c   1.000
_cell.angle_alpha   90.00
_cell.angle_beta   90.00
_cell.angle_gamma   90.00
#
_symmetry.space_group_name_H-M   'P 1'
#
loop_
_entity.id
_entity.type
_entity.pdbx_description
1 polymer ?
#
loop_
_entity_poly.entity_id
_entity_poly.type
_entity_poly.pdbx_seq_one_letter_code
_entity_poly.pdbx_strand_id
1 'polypeptide(L)'
;MSVHLLQNLPYQQNNEKQEKLTTTKLLELIEEKDSSSSSKENEEMAIKIISEEINKWSNEFNCLLNKEFILSGSHLLGGKINKSDIDSILIIHEEIEEIINGNINLIKCSITSLEFFGPEFVDCQNLENGCNHLNKSLYCRFCGYFNKEINFLYKINSRIQMIKLKIFGIDIDISLVLIPGKFIGNIQTNEGINYFNEIFKKLEILIEEMEENKRELEINFEVFN
;
A
#
# COMPACT_ATOMS: atom_id res chain seq x y z
N MET A 1 -65.22 -13.28 -29.03
CA MET A 1 -64.91 -12.16 -29.94
C MET A 1 -64.51 -10.97 -29.06
N SER A 2 -63.35 -10.35 -29.12
CA SER A 2 -62.18 -10.50 -29.98
C SER A 2 -60.97 -10.14 -29.10
N VAL A 3 -59.89 -10.90 -29.24
CA VAL A 3 -58.56 -10.58 -28.73
C VAL A 3 -58.04 -9.41 -29.57
N HIS A 4 -57.63 -8.31 -28.95
CA HIS A 4 -56.73 -7.37 -29.61
C HIS A 4 -55.37 -7.41 -28.92
N LEU A 5 -54.40 -7.84 -29.74
CA LEU A 5 -53.00 -8.03 -29.44
C LEU A 5 -52.31 -6.73 -29.00
N LEU A 6 -51.36 -6.93 -28.10
CA LEU A 6 -50.16 -6.13 -27.87
C LEU A 6 -49.61 -5.54 -29.17
N GLN A 7 -49.48 -4.21 -29.21
CA GLN A 7 -48.47 -3.55 -30.04
C GLN A 7 -47.29 -3.20 -29.14
N ASN A 8 -46.18 -3.89 -29.39
CA ASN A 8 -44.87 -3.66 -28.81
C ASN A 8 -44.41 -2.22 -29.07
N LEU A 9 -44.21 -1.46 -28.00
CA LEU A 9 -43.54 -0.17 -28.04
C LEU A 9 -42.02 -0.39 -28.23
N PRO A 10 -41.35 0.29 -29.18
CA PRO A 10 -39.90 0.19 -29.42
C PRO A 10 -39.05 0.91 -28.36
N TYR A 11 -39.59 1.13 -27.16
CA TYR A 11 -39.01 2.04 -26.17
C TYR A 11 -37.86 1.41 -25.36
N GLN A 12 -37.80 0.08 -25.25
CA GLN A 12 -36.73 -0.60 -24.50
C GLN A 12 -35.41 -0.74 -25.27
N GLN A 13 -35.42 -0.79 -26.61
CA GLN A 13 -34.18 -0.93 -27.40
C GLN A 13 -33.38 0.36 -27.53
N ASN A 14 -34.01 1.53 -27.38
CA ASN A 14 -33.33 2.82 -27.49
C ASN A 14 -32.55 3.18 -26.21
N ASN A 15 -33.06 2.82 -25.02
CA ASN A 15 -32.37 3.08 -23.75
C ASN A 15 -31.13 2.20 -23.58
N GLU A 16 -31.21 0.90 -23.91
CA GLU A 16 -30.03 0.02 -23.88
C GLU A 16 -28.95 0.45 -24.88
N LYS A 17 -29.35 0.92 -26.07
CA LYS A 17 -28.41 1.46 -27.06
C LYS A 17 -27.78 2.79 -26.62
N GLN A 18 -28.55 3.67 -25.97
CA GLN A 18 -28.03 4.93 -25.44
C GLN A 18 -27.09 4.73 -24.24
N GLU A 19 -27.45 3.87 -23.28
CA GLU A 19 -26.58 3.53 -22.13
C GLU A 19 -25.28 2.86 -22.58
N LYS A 20 -25.34 1.94 -23.55
CA LYS A 20 -24.12 1.40 -24.17
C LYS A 20 -23.29 2.51 -24.82
N LEU A 21 -23.91 3.41 -25.58
CA LEU A 21 -23.19 4.48 -26.29
C LEU A 21 -22.54 5.50 -25.32
N THR A 22 -23.17 5.80 -24.19
CA THR A 22 -22.60 6.67 -23.15
C THR A 22 -21.49 5.99 -22.36
N THR A 23 -21.63 4.69 -22.08
CA THR A 23 -20.60 3.91 -21.36
C THR A 23 -19.36 3.70 -22.23
N THR A 24 -19.54 3.40 -23.52
CA THR A 24 -18.42 3.26 -24.46
C THR A 24 -17.66 4.56 -24.66
N LYS A 25 -18.34 5.71 -24.78
CA LYS A 25 -17.66 7.02 -24.85
C LYS A 25 -16.94 7.39 -23.56
N LEU A 26 -17.48 7.01 -22.39
CA LEU A 26 -16.81 7.20 -21.11
C LEU A 26 -15.55 6.34 -21.02
N LEU A 27 -15.62 5.09 -21.47
CA LEU A 27 -14.48 4.17 -21.54
C LEU A 27 -13.42 4.65 -22.55
N GLU A 28 -13.81 5.13 -23.73
CA GLU A 28 -12.88 5.70 -24.71
C GLU A 28 -12.14 6.93 -24.16
N LEU A 29 -12.82 7.79 -23.38
CA LEU A 29 -12.19 8.93 -22.68
C LEU A 29 -11.27 8.51 -21.52
N ILE A 30 -11.47 7.31 -20.96
CA ILE A 30 -10.62 6.71 -19.93
C ILE A 30 -9.41 6.03 -20.60
N GLU A 31 -9.61 5.31 -21.71
CA GLU A 31 -8.55 4.63 -22.48
C GLU A 31 -7.59 5.62 -23.14
N GLU A 32 -8.06 6.79 -23.62
CA GLU A 32 -7.17 7.88 -24.08
C GLU A 32 -6.32 8.48 -22.95
N LYS A 33 -6.70 8.25 -21.68
CA LYS A 33 -5.92 8.63 -20.49
C LYS A 33 -5.02 7.51 -19.97
N ASP A 34 -5.21 6.28 -20.43
CA ASP A 34 -4.40 5.15 -19.99
C ASP A 34 -3.01 5.20 -20.63
N SER A 35 -2.04 5.46 -19.76
CA SER A 35 -0.58 5.36 -19.90
C SER A 35 -0.05 4.67 -21.15
N SER A 36 0.86 5.34 -21.88
CA SER A 36 1.67 4.74 -22.94
C SER A 36 2.34 3.45 -22.47
N SER A 37 2.49 2.45 -23.36
CA SER A 37 3.11 1.15 -23.04
C SER A 37 4.46 1.28 -22.31
N SER A 38 5.26 2.30 -22.67
CA SER A 38 6.53 2.63 -22.03
C SER A 38 6.42 3.02 -20.55
N SER A 39 5.29 3.61 -20.12
CA SER A 39 5.08 4.00 -18.73
C SER A 39 4.83 2.77 -17.85
N LYS A 40 4.04 1.80 -18.34
CA LYS A 40 3.79 0.55 -17.62
C LYS A 40 5.08 -0.27 -17.46
N GLU A 41 5.89 -0.36 -18.52
CA GLU A 41 7.19 -1.05 -18.47
C GLU A 41 8.14 -0.42 -17.44
N ASN A 42 8.20 0.92 -17.38
CA ASN A 42 9.03 1.62 -16.40
C ASN A 42 8.55 1.39 -14.96
N GLU A 43 7.23 1.34 -14.72
CA GLU A 43 6.64 1.04 -13.41
C GLU A 43 6.97 -0.38 -12.96
N GLU A 44 6.77 -1.36 -13.83
CA GLU A 44 7.12 -2.76 -13.55
C GLU A 44 8.62 -2.90 -13.24
N MET A 45 9.47 -2.20 -14.00
CA MET A 45 10.91 -2.21 -13.76
C MET A 45 11.28 -1.53 -12.44
N ALA A 46 10.62 -0.43 -12.08
CA ALA A 46 10.83 0.25 -10.80
C ALA A 46 10.42 -0.62 -9.60
N ILE A 47 9.24 -1.25 -9.66
CA ILE A 47 8.76 -2.20 -8.64
C ILE A 47 9.71 -3.38 -8.52
N LYS A 48 10.23 -3.89 -9.63
CA LYS A 48 11.21 -4.97 -9.64
C LYS A 48 12.51 -4.57 -8.94
N ILE A 49 13.07 -3.39 -9.23
CA ILE A 49 14.29 -2.89 -8.56
C ILE A 49 14.07 -2.79 -7.04
N ILE A 50 12.94 -2.24 -6.61
CA ILE A 50 12.59 -2.12 -5.19
C ILE A 50 12.48 -3.50 -4.55
N SER A 51 11.76 -4.42 -5.18
CA SER A 51 11.54 -5.76 -4.66
C SER A 51 12.85 -6.55 -4.55
N GLU A 52 13.73 -6.43 -5.55
CA GLU A 52 15.06 -7.03 -5.52
C GLU A 52 15.91 -6.47 -4.38
N GLU A 53 15.88 -5.16 -4.15
CA GLU A 53 16.68 -4.55 -3.07
C GLU A 53 16.14 -4.88 -1.68
N ILE A 54 14.81 -4.92 -1.50
CA ILE A 54 14.17 -5.40 -0.27
C ILE A 54 14.55 -6.85 0.00
N ASN A 55 14.58 -7.70 -1.04
CA ASN A 55 14.99 -9.09 -0.91
C ASN A 55 16.46 -9.22 -0.50
N LYS A 56 17.38 -8.50 -1.15
CA LYS A 56 18.79 -8.49 -0.76
C LYS A 56 18.98 -8.01 0.67
N TRP A 57 18.38 -6.87 1.02
CA TRP A 57 18.41 -6.31 2.37
C TRP A 57 17.93 -7.34 3.40
N SER A 58 16.80 -7.99 3.15
CA SER A 58 16.25 -8.97 4.09
C SER A 58 17.10 -10.22 4.29
N ASN A 59 17.89 -10.61 3.29
CA ASN A 59 18.74 -11.81 3.35
C ASN A 59 20.03 -11.56 4.15
N GLU A 60 20.33 -10.31 4.54
CA GLU A 60 21.50 -10.00 5.35
C GLU A 60 21.28 -10.14 6.85
N PHE A 61 20.03 -10.35 7.26
CA PHE A 61 19.71 -10.61 8.65
C PHE A 61 20.03 -12.07 8.97
N ASN A 62 20.50 -12.32 10.20
CA ASN A 62 20.84 -13.68 10.68
C ASN A 62 19.61 -14.57 10.92
N CYS A 63 18.44 -14.13 10.50
CA CYS A 63 17.20 -14.85 10.62
C CYS A 63 16.36 -14.63 9.36
N LEU A 64 15.52 -15.60 9.02
CA LEU A 64 14.61 -15.46 7.89
C LEU A 64 13.65 -14.32 8.23
N LEU A 65 13.53 -13.30 7.37
CA LEU A 65 12.53 -12.26 7.53
C LEU A 65 11.29 -12.60 6.73
N ASN A 66 10.17 -12.81 7.42
CA ASN A 66 8.88 -12.91 6.77
C ASN A 66 8.41 -11.49 6.45
N LYS A 67 8.36 -11.19 5.16
CA LYS A 67 8.11 -9.85 4.64
C LYS A 67 7.16 -9.89 3.46
N GLU A 68 6.34 -8.86 3.35
CA GLU A 68 5.44 -8.66 2.22
C GLU A 68 5.58 -7.22 1.74
N PHE A 69 5.78 -7.05 0.43
CA PHE A 69 5.77 -5.75 -0.22
C PHE A 69 4.49 -5.62 -1.01
N ILE A 70 3.60 -4.72 -0.58
CA ILE A 70 2.28 -4.54 -1.17
C ILE A 70 2.15 -3.15 -1.78
N LEU A 71 1.48 -3.09 -2.93
CA LEU A 71 1.02 -1.84 -3.51
C LEU A 71 -0.26 -1.40 -2.80
N SER A 72 -0.47 -0.10 -2.71
CA SER A 72 -1.61 0.51 -2.03
C SER A 72 -2.16 1.71 -2.83
N GLY A 73 -3.14 2.41 -2.27
CA GLY A 73 -3.69 3.63 -2.87
C GLY A 73 -4.31 3.41 -4.25
N SER A 74 -4.15 4.40 -5.13
CA SER A 74 -4.73 4.41 -6.48
C SER A 74 -4.23 3.24 -7.35
N HIS A 75 -2.99 2.79 -7.11
CA HIS A 75 -2.38 1.65 -7.78
C HIS A 75 -3.10 0.34 -7.45
N LEU A 76 -3.41 0.10 -6.18
CA LEU A 76 -4.16 -1.09 -5.74
C LEU A 76 -5.62 -1.06 -6.22
N LEU A 77 -6.25 0.12 -6.21
CA LEU A 77 -7.67 0.29 -6.56
C LEU A 77 -7.93 0.34 -8.07
N GLY A 78 -6.88 0.32 -8.90
CA GLY A 78 -7.01 0.45 -10.36
C GLY A 78 -7.48 1.83 -10.82
N GLY A 79 -7.44 2.84 -9.93
CA GLY A 79 -7.85 4.22 -10.20
C GLY A 79 -6.68 5.16 -10.52
N LYS A 80 -5.50 4.60 -10.82
CA LYS A 80 -4.32 5.41 -11.14
C LYS A 80 -4.51 6.18 -12.44
N ILE A 81 -4.05 7.42 -12.44
CA ILE A 81 -3.95 8.27 -13.63
C ILE A 81 -2.48 8.49 -14.00
N ASN A 82 -2.22 9.01 -15.21
CA ASN A 82 -0.86 9.36 -15.63
C ASN A 82 -0.16 10.25 -14.57
N LYS A 83 1.07 9.85 -14.21
CA LYS A 83 1.90 10.48 -13.16
C LYS A 83 1.42 10.29 -11.72
N SER A 84 0.51 9.35 -11.46
CA SER A 84 0.24 8.93 -10.08
C SER A 84 1.52 8.34 -9.48
N ASP A 85 1.76 8.63 -8.22
CA ASP A 85 2.74 7.95 -7.42
C ASP A 85 2.36 6.48 -7.19
N ILE A 86 3.36 5.69 -6.81
CA ILE A 86 3.19 4.33 -6.33
C ILE A 86 3.25 4.37 -4.81
N ASP A 87 2.10 4.27 -4.17
CA ASP A 87 2.02 4.03 -2.73
C ASP A 87 2.29 2.56 -2.43
N SER A 88 3.19 2.28 -1.50
CA SER A 88 3.53 0.91 -1.11
C SER A 88 3.80 0.76 0.38
N ILE A 89 3.61 -0.45 0.87
CA ILE A 89 3.81 -0.82 2.27
C ILE A 89 4.72 -2.05 2.30
N LEU A 90 5.81 -1.96 3.04
CA LEU A 90 6.64 -3.09 3.43
C LEU A 90 6.19 -3.56 4.82
N ILE A 91 5.62 -4.75 4.86
CA ILE A 91 5.20 -5.44 6.08
C ILE A 91 6.29 -6.41 6.48
N ILE A 92 6.63 -6.44 7.77
CA ILE A 92 7.61 -7.37 8.33
C ILE A 92 7.04 -8.00 9.59
N HIS A 93 7.00 -9.33 9.61
CA HIS A 93 6.59 -10.09 10.78
C HIS A 93 7.81 -10.35 11.66
N GLU A 94 7.76 -9.85 12.90
CA GLU A 94 8.92 -9.88 13.80
C GLU A 94 9.16 -11.24 14.47
N GLU A 95 8.26 -12.20 14.35
CA GLU A 95 8.49 -13.57 14.84
C GLU A 95 8.05 -14.60 13.79
N ILE A 96 8.83 -15.66 13.65
CA ILE A 96 8.56 -16.77 12.74
C ILE A 96 8.61 -18.07 13.53
N GLU A 97 7.67 -18.96 13.21
CA GLU A 97 7.68 -20.33 13.67
C GLU A 97 8.66 -21.17 12.84
N GLU A 98 9.64 -21.77 13.50
CA GLU A 98 10.53 -22.77 12.91
C GLU A 98 10.31 -24.13 13.59
N ILE A 99 10.05 -25.17 12.79
CA ILE A 99 9.89 -26.53 13.27
C ILE A 99 11.25 -27.22 13.31
N ILE A 100 11.78 -27.43 14.52
CA ILE A 100 13.06 -28.11 14.74
C ILE A 100 12.78 -29.40 15.50
N ASN A 101 13.08 -30.55 14.90
CA ASN A 101 12.85 -31.88 15.47
C ASN A 101 11.40 -32.12 15.94
N GLY A 102 10.42 -31.57 15.22
CA GLY A 102 8.99 -31.70 15.55
C GLY A 102 8.48 -30.73 16.63
N ASN A 103 9.32 -29.83 17.14
CA ASN A 103 8.92 -28.77 18.07
C ASN A 103 8.83 -27.42 17.34
N ILE A 104 7.76 -26.66 17.62
CA ILE A 104 7.61 -25.28 17.15
C ILE A 104 8.47 -24.38 18.02
N ASN A 105 9.44 -23.68 17.42
CA ASN A 105 10.25 -22.66 18.06
C ASN A 105 9.88 -21.30 17.48
N LEU A 106 9.73 -20.30 18.35
CA LEU A 106 9.55 -18.92 17.91
C LEU A 106 10.89 -18.23 17.83
N ILE A 107 11.24 -17.81 16.62
CA ILE A 107 12.44 -17.04 16.35
C ILE A 107 12.01 -15.59 16.18
N LYS A 108 12.49 -14.75 17.09
CA LYS A 108 12.28 -13.31 17.00
C LYS A 108 13.31 -12.68 16.08
N CYS A 109 12.80 -12.08 15.02
CA CYS A 109 13.51 -11.24 14.06
C CYS A 109 13.04 -9.78 14.23
N SER A 110 13.60 -9.06 15.21
CA SER A 110 13.28 -7.65 15.35
C SER A 110 14.04 -6.82 14.33
N ILE A 111 13.32 -5.98 13.60
CA ILE A 111 13.91 -4.92 12.78
C ILE A 111 13.64 -3.58 13.45
N THR A 112 14.68 -2.78 13.56
CA THR A 112 14.62 -1.43 14.09
C THR A 112 14.31 -0.42 12.98
N SER A 113 13.72 0.72 13.36
CA SER A 113 13.57 1.85 12.44
C SER A 113 14.91 2.30 11.84
N LEU A 114 16.02 2.14 12.57
CA LEU A 114 17.37 2.44 12.10
C LEU A 114 17.79 1.51 10.94
N GLU A 115 17.43 0.23 10.99
CA GLU A 115 17.72 -0.74 9.92
C GLU A 115 16.90 -0.50 8.66
N PHE A 116 15.76 0.19 8.75
CA PHE A 116 14.99 0.62 7.58
C PHE A 116 15.42 2.01 7.07
N PHE A 117 15.41 3.03 7.94
CA PHE A 117 15.63 4.44 7.57
C PHE A 117 17.09 4.91 7.59
N GLY A 118 17.98 4.18 8.26
CA GLY A 118 19.31 4.68 8.60
C GLY A 118 19.31 5.84 9.61
N PRO A 119 20.49 6.33 10.01
CA PRO A 119 20.67 7.42 10.98
C PRO A 119 19.97 8.70 10.54
N GLU A 120 19.43 9.44 11.50
CA GLU A 120 18.53 10.58 11.28
C GLU A 120 19.04 11.62 10.27
N PHE A 121 20.33 11.98 10.33
CA PHE A 121 20.93 13.05 9.52
C PHE A 121 21.60 12.58 8.22
N VAL A 122 21.27 11.39 7.73
CA VAL A 122 21.81 10.91 6.45
C VAL A 122 21.08 11.55 5.27
N ASP A 123 21.87 12.13 4.37
CA ASP A 123 21.43 12.68 3.09
C ASP A 123 22.26 12.05 1.95
N CYS A 124 21.62 11.27 1.09
CA CYS A 124 22.31 10.65 -0.05
C CYS A 124 22.90 11.66 -1.04
N GLN A 125 22.42 12.92 -1.02
CA GLN A 125 22.90 13.98 -1.91
C GLN A 125 24.20 14.61 -1.40
N ASN A 126 24.49 14.47 -0.10
CA ASN A 126 25.66 15.05 0.53
C ASN A 126 26.67 13.96 0.92
N LEU A 127 27.82 13.91 0.24
CA LEU A 127 28.87 12.90 0.49
C LEU A 127 29.45 12.96 1.91
N GLU A 128 29.40 14.10 2.59
CA GLU A 128 29.96 14.26 3.94
C GLU A 128 29.06 13.64 5.03
N ASN A 129 27.74 13.67 4.82
CA ASN A 129 26.73 13.06 5.69
C ASN A 129 26.03 11.86 5.01
N GLY A 130 26.69 11.29 4.00
CA GLY A 130 26.14 10.21 3.20
C GLY A 130 26.10 8.88 3.94
N CYS A 131 25.57 7.86 3.28
CA CYS A 131 25.64 6.51 3.81
C CYS A 131 27.08 6.01 3.82
N ASN A 132 27.65 5.87 5.02
CA ASN A 132 28.90 5.13 5.19
C ASN A 132 28.69 3.68 4.73
N HIS A 133 29.73 3.06 4.15
CA HIS A 133 29.70 1.67 3.67
C HIS A 133 29.31 0.63 4.73
N LEU A 134 29.33 1.00 6.02
CA LEU A 134 28.92 0.15 7.13
C LEU A 134 27.40 0.19 7.39
N ASN A 135 26.70 1.17 6.83
CA ASN A 135 25.27 1.31 7.03
C ASN A 135 24.49 0.47 6.02
N LYS A 136 23.91 -0.61 6.52
CA LYS A 136 23.17 -1.58 5.72
C LYS A 136 21.67 -1.28 5.62
N SER A 137 21.22 -0.11 6.06
CA SER A 137 19.79 0.20 6.07
C SER A 137 19.19 0.21 4.66
N LEU A 138 17.89 -0.07 4.56
CA LEU A 138 17.21 -0.08 3.26
C LEU A 138 17.32 1.28 2.55
N TYR A 139 17.15 2.39 3.28
CA TYR A 139 17.39 3.73 2.76
C TYR A 139 18.80 3.89 2.18
N CYS A 140 19.83 3.42 2.89
CA CYS A 140 21.21 3.54 2.44
C CYS A 140 21.56 2.69 1.23
N ARG A 141 20.88 1.57 1.06
CA ARG A 141 20.99 0.76 -0.15
C ARG A 141 20.48 1.52 -1.36
N PHE A 142 19.33 2.18 -1.23
CA PHE A 142 18.83 3.05 -2.29
C PHE A 142 19.77 4.22 -2.61
N CYS A 143 20.53 4.75 -1.64
CA CYS A 143 21.57 5.75 -1.97
C CYS A 143 22.62 5.22 -2.97
N GLY A 144 22.93 3.91 -2.99
CA GLY A 144 23.88 3.32 -3.94
C GLY A 144 23.40 3.35 -5.41
N TYR A 145 22.10 3.52 -5.60
CA TYR A 145 21.42 3.69 -6.89
C TYR A 145 21.14 5.17 -7.22
N PHE A 146 21.48 6.09 -6.31
CA PHE A 146 21.29 7.52 -6.49
C PHE A 146 22.15 8.03 -7.65
N ASN A 147 21.59 8.91 -8.50
CA ASN A 147 22.16 9.42 -9.76
C ASN A 147 22.41 8.36 -10.85
N LYS A 148 21.92 7.14 -10.70
CA LYS A 148 21.93 6.11 -11.75
C LYS A 148 20.50 5.80 -12.19
N GLU A 149 19.74 5.17 -11.30
CA GLU A 149 18.33 4.83 -11.51
C GLU A 149 17.39 5.66 -10.64
N ILE A 150 17.89 6.15 -9.49
CA ILE A 150 17.15 6.97 -8.53
C ILE A 150 17.59 8.43 -8.63
N ASN A 151 16.66 9.32 -8.99
CA ASN A 151 16.95 10.76 -9.14
C ASN A 151 16.49 11.60 -7.94
N PHE A 152 15.72 11.00 -7.04
CA PHE A 152 15.25 11.64 -5.82
C PHE A 152 15.14 10.58 -4.73
N LEU A 153 15.61 10.87 -3.53
CA LEU A 153 15.59 9.95 -2.40
C LEU A 153 15.66 10.71 -1.08
N TYR A 154 14.64 10.56 -0.26
CA TYR A 154 14.58 11.15 1.08
C TYR A 154 13.68 10.30 1.97
N LYS A 155 13.77 10.54 3.27
CA LYS A 155 12.93 9.89 4.28
C LYS A 155 12.01 10.91 4.92
N ILE A 156 10.84 10.45 5.31
CA ILE A 156 9.88 11.22 6.08
C ILE A 156 9.80 10.60 7.47
N ASN A 157 10.22 11.35 8.48
CA ASN A 157 10.06 11.00 9.89
C ASN A 157 8.80 11.69 10.43
N SER A 158 7.61 11.26 9.96
CA SER A 158 6.31 11.81 10.39
C SER A 158 5.49 10.76 11.18
N ARG A 159 4.18 10.98 11.36
CA ARG A 159 3.26 10.00 11.95
C ARG A 159 3.31 8.65 11.21
N ILE A 160 3.45 8.68 9.89
CA ILE A 160 3.79 7.51 9.08
C ILE A 160 5.21 7.73 8.58
N GLN A 161 6.11 6.84 8.97
CA GLN A 161 7.49 6.89 8.52
C GLN A 161 7.59 6.22 7.15
N MET A 162 8.24 6.87 6.18
CA MET A 162 8.33 6.36 4.81
C MET A 162 9.60 6.81 4.09
N ILE A 163 10.07 5.99 3.16
CA ILE A 163 11.10 6.34 2.20
C ILE A 163 10.39 6.80 0.94
N LYS A 164 10.75 7.97 0.44
CA LYS A 164 10.24 8.52 -0.81
C LYS A 164 11.36 8.59 -1.83
N LEU A 165 11.10 8.07 -3.02
CA LEU A 165 12.11 7.99 -4.07
C LEU A 165 11.52 8.13 -5.47
N LYS A 166 12.36 8.48 -6.44
CA LYS A 166 11.97 8.61 -7.85
C LYS A 166 12.82 7.73 -8.76
N ILE A 167 12.22 6.69 -9.33
CA ILE A 167 12.87 5.75 -10.27
C ILE A 167 12.24 5.93 -11.66
N PHE A 168 13.05 6.10 -12.71
CA PHE A 168 12.57 6.30 -14.09
C PHE A 168 11.50 7.40 -14.24
N GLY A 169 11.57 8.42 -13.39
CA GLY A 169 10.60 9.53 -13.37
C GLY A 169 9.29 9.24 -12.62
N ILE A 170 9.13 8.07 -12.01
CA ILE A 170 7.97 7.65 -11.25
C ILE A 170 8.24 7.89 -9.76
N ASP A 171 7.34 8.60 -9.09
CA ASP A 171 7.39 8.85 -7.65
C ASP A 171 6.87 7.60 -6.90
N ILE A 172 7.61 7.17 -5.88
CA ILE A 172 7.33 5.95 -5.12
C ILE A 172 7.49 6.22 -3.63
N ASP A 173 6.46 5.86 -2.88
CA ASP A 173 6.38 5.99 -1.44
C ASP A 173 6.40 4.59 -0.80
N ILE A 174 7.36 4.32 0.08
CA ILE A 174 7.50 3.03 0.78
C ILE A 174 7.36 3.26 2.29
N SER A 175 6.23 2.85 2.85
CA SER A 175 6.00 2.84 4.29
C SER A 175 6.44 1.53 4.93
N LEU A 176 6.86 1.56 6.20
CA LEU A 176 7.19 0.35 6.98
C LEU A 176 6.10 0.03 7.98
N VAL A 177 5.69 -1.24 8.06
CA VAL A 177 4.83 -1.79 9.11
C VAL A 177 5.51 -2.99 9.75
N LEU A 178 5.72 -2.91 11.05
CA LEU A 178 6.25 -4.02 11.86
C LEU A 178 5.09 -4.70 12.58
N ILE A 179 4.89 -5.99 12.29
CA ILE A 179 3.86 -6.80 12.95
C ILE A 179 4.54 -7.63 14.03
N PRO A 180 4.32 -7.33 15.33
CA PRO A 180 4.88 -8.12 16.42
C PRO A 180 4.29 -9.53 16.38
N GLY A 181 5.12 -10.54 16.57
CA GLY A 181 4.78 -11.95 16.38
C GLY A 181 3.83 -12.61 17.38
N LYS A 182 2.98 -11.83 18.06
CA LYS A 182 1.83 -12.37 18.81
C LYS A 182 0.61 -12.64 17.93
N PHE A 183 0.81 -12.88 16.63
CA PHE A 183 -0.26 -13.34 15.75
C PHE A 183 -0.17 -14.85 15.47
N ILE A 184 0.06 -15.62 16.54
CA ILE A 184 -0.27 -17.04 16.58
C ILE A 184 -1.69 -17.17 17.12
N GLY A 185 -2.62 -16.55 16.41
CA GLY A 185 -3.98 -17.02 16.41
C GLY A 185 -4.12 -17.72 15.09
N ASN A 186 -3.98 -19.05 15.09
CA ASN A 186 -4.65 -19.82 14.05
C ASN A 186 -6.10 -19.29 14.09
N ILE A 187 -6.55 -18.52 13.09
CA ILE A 187 -7.85 -17.81 13.13
C ILE A 187 -9.00 -18.81 13.31
N GLN A 188 -8.72 -20.10 13.14
CA GLN A 188 -9.61 -21.23 13.40
C GLN A 188 -9.65 -21.68 14.88
N THR A 189 -8.85 -21.10 15.77
CA THR A 189 -8.92 -21.35 17.23
C THR A 189 -9.90 -20.39 17.88
N ASN A 190 -10.64 -20.88 18.87
CA ASN A 190 -11.62 -20.07 19.59
C ASN A 190 -10.99 -18.82 20.25
N GLU A 191 -9.73 -18.89 20.66
CA GLU A 191 -9.01 -17.74 21.24
C GLU A 191 -8.70 -16.66 20.20
N GLY A 192 -8.26 -17.04 18.99
CA GLY A 192 -8.03 -16.10 17.89
C GLY A 192 -9.31 -15.42 17.42
N ILE A 193 -10.41 -16.18 17.31
CA ILE A 193 -11.74 -15.63 16.98
C ILE A 193 -12.20 -14.64 18.05
N ASN A 194 -12.01 -14.96 19.33
CA ASN A 194 -12.40 -14.08 20.43
C ASN A 194 -11.61 -12.77 20.42
N TYR A 195 -10.30 -12.82 20.20
CA TYR A 195 -9.47 -11.62 20.10
C TYR A 195 -9.88 -10.71 18.94
N PHE A 196 -10.13 -11.26 17.75
CA PHE A 196 -10.64 -10.48 16.62
C PHE A 196 -12.01 -9.88 16.90
N ASN A 197 -12.92 -10.64 17.51
CA ASN A 197 -14.24 -10.13 17.89
C ASN A 197 -14.14 -8.97 18.89
N GLU A 198 -13.17 -9.01 19.82
CA GLU A 198 -12.91 -7.88 20.72
C GLU A 198 -12.37 -6.65 19.99
N ILE A 199 -11.49 -6.83 18.99
CA ILE A 199 -11.01 -5.73 18.16
C ILE A 199 -12.16 -5.14 17.33
N PHE A 200 -12.97 -5.98 16.68
CA PHE A 200 -14.11 -5.52 15.88
C PHE A 200 -15.11 -4.74 16.73
N LYS A 201 -15.46 -5.22 17.93
CA LYS A 201 -16.33 -4.48 18.86
C LYS A 201 -15.75 -3.11 19.24
N LYS A 202 -14.44 -3.03 19.49
CA LYS A 202 -13.78 -1.74 19.78
C LYS A 202 -13.85 -0.78 18.59
N LEU A 203 -13.70 -1.31 17.38
CA LEU A 203 -13.82 -0.51 16.15
C LEU A 203 -15.26 -0.05 15.90
N GLU A 204 -16.26 -0.89 16.15
CA GLU A 204 -17.68 -0.51 16.05
C GLU A 204 -18.02 0.64 16.99
N ILE A 205 -17.60 0.56 18.26
CA ILE A 205 -17.78 1.65 19.24
C ILE A 205 -17.13 2.95 18.76
N LEU A 206 -15.89 2.88 18.26
CA LEU A 206 -15.18 4.04 17.73
C LEU A 206 -15.90 4.67 16.53
N ILE A 207 -16.48 3.85 15.64
CA ILE A 207 -17.27 4.34 14.50
C ILE A 207 -18.54 5.03 14.98
N GLU A 208 -19.27 4.44 15.93
CA GLU A 208 -20.47 5.05 16.53
C GLU A 208 -20.14 6.40 17.19
N GLU A 209 -19.06 6.47 17.98
CA GLU A 209 -18.58 7.73 18.58
C GLU A 209 -18.23 8.78 17.52
N MET A 210 -17.59 8.37 16.42
CA MET A 210 -17.27 9.29 15.32
C MET A 210 -18.53 9.81 14.60
N GLU A 211 -19.55 8.96 14.42
CA GLU A 211 -20.82 9.37 13.83
C GLU A 211 -21.61 10.31 14.74
N GLU A 212 -21.61 10.08 16.07
CA GLU A 212 -22.25 10.96 17.03
C GLU A 212 -21.58 12.34 17.07
N ASN A 213 -20.24 12.36 17.15
CA ASN A 213 -19.46 13.60 17.05
C ASN A 213 -19.73 14.35 15.74
N LYS A 214 -19.88 13.64 14.62
CA LYS A 214 -20.25 14.25 13.34
C LYS A 214 -21.63 14.91 13.41
N ARG A 215 -22.64 14.24 13.98
CA ARG A 215 -24.00 14.80 14.14
C ARG A 215 -24.00 16.04 15.04
N GLU A 216 -23.25 16.05 16.13
CA GLU A 216 -23.13 17.22 17.00
C GLU A 216 -22.51 18.42 16.27
N LEU A 217 -21.48 18.17 15.46
CA LEU A 217 -20.86 19.21 14.63
C LEU A 217 -21.82 19.76 13.58
N GLU A 218 -22.63 18.90 12.94
CA GLU A 218 -23.66 19.31 11.97
C GLU A 218 -24.76 20.16 12.63
N ILE A 219 -25.26 19.76 13.81
CA ILE A 219 -26.26 20.53 14.58
C ILE A 219 -25.69 21.90 14.98
N ASN A 220 -24.45 21.95 15.47
CA ASN A 220 -23.82 23.22 15.82
C ASN A 220 -23.68 24.11 14.58
N PHE A 221 -23.33 23.55 13.42
CA PHE A 221 -23.20 24.32 12.18
C PHE A 221 -24.53 24.87 11.66
N GLU A 222 -25.65 24.17 11.88
CA GLU A 222 -26.99 24.65 11.55
C GLU A 222 -27.51 25.74 12.51
N VAL A 223 -27.09 25.73 13.79
CA VAL A 223 -27.47 26.76 14.76
C VAL A 223 -26.71 28.09 14.54
N PHE A 224 -25.54 28.04 13.89
CA PHE A 224 -24.71 29.22 13.60
C PHE A 224 -24.90 29.80 12.18
N ASN A 225 -25.79 29.24 11.36
CA ASN A 225 -26.21 29.80 10.06
C ASN A 225 -27.68 30.27 10.10
#